data_AF-A0A090TCH1-F1
#
_entry.id   AF-A0A090TCH1-F1
#
_cell.length_a   1.000
_cell.length_b   1.000
_cell.length_c   1.000
_cell.angle_alpha   90.00
_cell.angle_beta   90.00
_cell.angle_gamma   90.00
#
_symmetry.space_group_name_H-M   'P 1'
#
loop_
_entity.id
_entity.type
_entity.pdbx_description
1 polymer ?
#
loop_
_entity_poly.entity_id
_entity_poly.type
_entity_poly.pdbx_seq_one_letter_code
_entity_poly.pdbx_strand_id
1 'polypeptide(L)'
;MLPRSTHSRMRREAASGKQGGRTMEIQRLIARSLRAVVDLEAMGEIMVTVDCDVIQADGGTRTASISGASVAMADAFAHLVAKGKLKANPMKGHVAAVSVGILGEDILCDLEYTEDSAADTDMNVVMTEDGRMIEIQGTAEGEPFSTMS
;
A
#
# COMPACT_ATOMS: atom_id res chain seq x y z
N MET A 1 0.61 -8.37 9.42
CA MET A 1 1.47 -9.51 9.01
C MET A 1 1.27 -10.67 9.95
N LEU A 2 1.05 -11.87 9.43
CA LEU A 2 0.91 -13.08 10.26
C LEU A 2 2.28 -13.59 10.74
N PRO A 3 2.40 -14.24 11.91
CA PRO A 3 3.69 -14.62 12.51
C PRO A 3 4.63 -15.45 11.63
N ARG A 4 4.10 -16.19 10.65
CA ARG A 4 4.88 -17.03 9.73
C ARG A 4 4.72 -16.63 8.27
N SER A 5 4.30 -15.39 8.00
CA SER A 5 4.25 -14.90 6.62
C SER A 5 5.64 -14.63 6.03
N THR A 6 6.68 -14.52 6.85
CA THR A 6 8.06 -14.21 6.46
C THR A 6 8.97 -15.45 6.54
N HIS A 7 10.16 -15.39 5.90
CA HIS A 7 11.15 -16.48 5.91
C HIS A 7 11.58 -16.92 7.32
N SER A 8 11.68 -15.96 8.25
CA SER A 8 11.88 -16.22 9.68
C SER A 8 10.62 -15.86 10.46
N ARG A 9 10.27 -16.64 11.48
CA ARG A 9 9.05 -16.38 12.27
C ARG A 9 9.18 -15.05 13.01
N MET A 10 8.23 -14.15 12.80
CA MET A 10 8.11 -12.91 13.57
C MET A 10 7.19 -13.07 14.79
N ARG A 11 7.41 -12.25 15.82
CA ARG A 11 6.55 -12.19 16.99
C ARG A 11 5.22 -11.52 16.62
N ARG A 12 4.10 -12.06 17.11
CA ARG A 12 2.79 -11.44 16.94
C ARG A 12 2.72 -10.14 17.73
N GLU A 13 2.45 -9.02 17.06
CA GLU A 13 2.40 -7.69 17.69
C GLU A 13 1.33 -7.59 18.79
N ALA A 14 0.19 -8.27 18.62
CA ALA A 14 -0.84 -8.37 19.65
C ALA A 14 -0.30 -8.98 20.96
N ALA A 15 0.67 -9.91 20.88
CA ALA A 15 1.31 -10.54 22.03
C ALA A 15 2.50 -9.72 22.60
N SER A 16 2.91 -8.64 21.93
CA SER A 16 3.85 -7.65 22.47
C SER A 16 3.17 -6.40 23.02
N GLY A 17 1.84 -6.28 22.89
CA GLY A 17 1.05 -5.17 23.43
C GLY A 17 1.26 -3.83 22.74
N LYS A 18 2.00 -3.79 21.62
CA LYS A 18 2.29 -2.58 20.85
C LYS A 18 2.60 -2.93 19.40
N GLN A 19 2.11 -2.11 18.47
CA GLN A 19 2.48 -2.14 17.05
C GLN A 19 3.86 -1.51 16.84
N GLY A 20 4.66 -2.11 15.94
CA GLY A 20 5.95 -1.56 15.54
C GLY A 20 5.81 -0.32 14.66
N GLY A 21 6.89 0.48 14.58
CA GLY A 21 6.91 1.70 13.75
C GLY A 21 6.58 1.44 12.28
N ARG A 22 7.18 0.38 11.69
CA ARG A 22 6.91 -0.06 10.31
C ARG A 22 5.43 -0.40 10.08
N THR A 23 4.77 -1.05 11.03
CA THR A 23 3.34 -1.38 10.92
C THR A 23 2.50 -0.10 10.89
N MET A 24 2.78 0.85 11.79
CA MET A 24 2.05 2.13 11.84
C MET A 24 2.28 2.99 10.59
N GLU A 25 3.50 3.00 10.06
CA GLU A 25 3.85 3.67 8.81
C GLU A 25 3.02 3.13 7.63
N ILE A 26 3.01 1.81 7.44
CA ILE A 26 2.26 1.14 6.36
C ILE A 26 0.76 1.39 6.49
N GLN A 27 0.20 1.27 7.71
CA GLN A 27 -1.22 1.55 7.95
C GLN A 27 -1.58 2.99 7.56
N ARG A 28 -0.73 3.96 7.91
CA ARG A 28 -0.95 5.37 7.55
C ARG A 28 -0.83 5.58 6.04
N LEU A 29 0.11 4.92 5.37
CA LEU A 29 0.28 4.97 3.91
C LEU A 29 -0.95 4.42 3.18
N ILE A 30 -1.42 3.22 3.54
CA ILE A 30 -2.63 2.62 2.97
C ILE A 30 -3.83 3.56 3.15
N ALA A 31 -4.01 4.07 4.37
CA ALA A 31 -5.14 4.94 4.68
C ALA A 31 -5.09 6.28 3.93
N ARG A 32 -3.92 6.89 3.74
CA ARG A 32 -3.77 8.09 2.90
C ARG A 32 -4.08 7.80 1.44
N SER A 33 -3.55 6.70 0.91
CA SER A 33 -3.71 6.26 -0.48
C SER A 33 -5.19 6.07 -0.84
N LEU A 34 -5.93 5.33 -0.01
CA LEU A 34 -7.35 5.06 -0.27
C LEU A 34 -8.22 6.30 -0.12
N ARG A 35 -7.97 7.15 0.89
CA ARG A 35 -8.75 8.39 1.07
C ARG A 35 -8.57 9.37 -0.09
N ALA A 36 -7.42 9.39 -0.75
CA ALA A 36 -7.17 10.28 -1.88
C ALA A 36 -8.17 10.05 -3.03
N VAL A 37 -8.58 8.80 -3.24
CA VAL A 37 -9.50 8.40 -4.31
C VAL A 37 -10.96 8.26 -3.88
N VAL A 38 -11.31 8.71 -2.67
CA VAL A 38 -12.70 8.71 -2.19
C VAL A 38 -13.19 10.14 -2.02
N ASP A 39 -14.40 10.41 -2.48
CA ASP A 39 -15.16 11.60 -2.12
C ASP A 39 -15.80 11.37 -0.74
N LEU A 40 -15.15 11.92 0.30
CA LEU A 40 -15.59 11.76 1.68
C LEU A 40 -16.92 12.49 1.97
N GLU A 41 -17.25 13.52 1.21
CA GLU A 41 -18.55 14.21 1.34
C GLU A 41 -19.66 13.34 0.76
N ALA A 42 -19.44 12.76 -0.43
CA ALA A 42 -20.38 11.82 -1.05
C ALA A 42 -20.53 10.51 -0.26
N MET A 43 -19.48 10.07 0.43
CA MET A 43 -19.51 8.90 1.32
C MET A 43 -20.39 9.12 2.55
N GLY A 44 -20.52 10.36 3.03
CA GLY A 44 -21.29 10.70 4.22
C GLY A 44 -20.72 10.10 5.51
N GLU A 45 -21.59 9.90 6.52
CA GLU A 45 -21.22 9.44 7.86
C GLU A 45 -21.02 7.91 7.94
N ILE A 46 -20.20 7.37 7.03
CA ILE A 46 -19.84 5.95 7.00
C ILE A 46 -18.35 5.81 7.30
N MET A 47 -18.02 4.95 8.26
CA MET A 47 -16.65 4.54 8.53
C MET A 47 -16.33 3.26 7.76
N VAL A 48 -15.28 3.30 6.94
CA VAL A 48 -14.71 2.12 6.27
C VAL A 48 -13.44 1.72 7.00
N THR A 49 -13.44 0.51 7.55
CA THR A 49 -12.25 -0.12 8.13
C THR A 49 -11.63 -1.04 7.08
N VAL A 50 -10.31 -0.91 6.88
CA VAL A 50 -9.56 -1.69 5.91
C VAL A 50 -8.53 -2.52 6.67
N ASP A 51 -8.64 -3.84 6.54
CA ASP A 51 -7.73 -4.81 7.14
C ASP A 51 -6.90 -5.48 6.04
N CYS A 52 -5.58 -5.36 6.14
CA CYS A 52 -4.63 -5.95 5.21
C CYS A 52 -3.73 -6.94 5.96
N ASP A 53 -4.05 -8.22 5.86
CA ASP A 53 -3.28 -9.29 6.50
C ASP A 53 -2.42 -10.06 5.49
N VAL A 54 -1.11 -9.86 5.62
CA VAL A 54 -0.12 -10.57 4.83
C VAL A 54 -0.03 -12.02 5.31
N ILE A 55 -0.44 -12.94 4.44
CA ILE A 55 -0.36 -14.39 4.65
C ILE A 55 0.99 -14.98 4.22
N GLN A 56 1.61 -14.39 3.20
CA GLN A 56 2.96 -14.68 2.70
C GLN A 56 3.60 -13.37 2.26
N ALA A 57 4.85 -13.16 2.64
CA ALA A 57 5.62 -11.95 2.39
C ALA A 57 6.89 -12.32 1.61
N ASP A 58 7.03 -11.74 0.43
CA ASP A 58 8.17 -11.97 -0.48
C ASP A 58 8.49 -10.70 -1.28
N GLY A 59 8.55 -9.56 -0.60
CA GLY A 59 8.62 -8.24 -1.24
C GLY A 59 7.24 -7.60 -1.45
N GLY A 60 7.20 -6.30 -1.76
CA GLY A 60 6.01 -5.58 -2.22
C GLY A 60 4.76 -5.58 -1.31
N THR A 61 4.82 -6.08 -0.07
CA THR A 61 3.57 -6.32 0.71
C THR A 61 2.74 -5.06 0.97
N ARG A 62 3.37 -3.88 1.07
CA ARG A 62 2.67 -2.59 1.28
C ARG A 62 1.98 -2.11 0.02
N THR A 63 2.63 -2.26 -1.14
CA THR A 63 2.12 -1.83 -2.45
C THR A 63 1.01 -2.78 -2.90
N ALA A 64 1.20 -4.09 -2.73
CA ALA A 64 0.17 -5.09 -2.91
C ALA A 64 -1.07 -4.83 -2.03
N SER A 65 -0.86 -4.44 -0.75
CA SER A 65 -1.98 -4.10 0.15
C SER A 65 -2.79 -2.90 -0.34
N ILE A 66 -2.16 -1.86 -0.89
CA ILE A 66 -2.86 -0.69 -1.44
C ILE A 66 -3.72 -1.09 -2.64
N SER A 67 -3.11 -1.80 -3.61
CA SER A 67 -3.79 -2.23 -4.82
C SER A 67 -4.97 -3.18 -4.52
N GLY A 68 -4.76 -4.16 -3.64
CA GLY A 68 -5.83 -5.07 -3.21
C GLY A 68 -6.93 -4.37 -2.42
N ALA A 69 -6.58 -3.44 -1.53
CA ALA A 69 -7.56 -2.68 -0.75
C ALA A 69 -8.40 -1.74 -1.63
N SER A 70 -7.87 -1.22 -2.74
CA SER A 70 -8.64 -0.42 -3.69
C SER A 70 -9.80 -1.23 -4.29
N VAL A 71 -9.54 -2.48 -4.68
CA VAL A 71 -10.56 -3.39 -5.21
C VAL A 71 -11.58 -3.75 -4.12
N ALA A 72 -11.12 -4.16 -2.94
CA ALA A 72 -12.00 -4.52 -1.83
C ALA A 72 -12.92 -3.35 -1.40
N MET A 73 -12.40 -2.12 -1.44
CA MET A 73 -13.18 -0.91 -1.12
C MET A 73 -14.24 -0.63 -2.21
N ALA A 74 -13.93 -0.85 -3.48
CA ALA A 74 -14.89 -0.73 -4.57
C ALA A 74 -16.05 -1.72 -4.40
N ASP A 75 -15.75 -2.98 -4.08
CA ASP A 75 -16.77 -4.00 -3.79
C ASP A 75 -17.64 -3.62 -2.57
N ALA A 76 -17.01 -3.11 -1.51
CA ALA A 76 -17.73 -2.65 -0.32
C ALA A 76 -18.70 -1.50 -0.63
N PHE A 77 -18.28 -0.51 -1.43
CA PHE A 77 -19.16 0.58 -1.83
C PHE A 77 -20.27 0.13 -2.78
N ALA A 78 -19.97 -0.74 -3.74
CA ALA A 78 -20.98 -1.31 -4.62
C ALA A 78 -22.06 -2.06 -3.82
N HIS A 79 -21.66 -2.83 -2.81
CA HIS A 79 -22.59 -3.51 -1.90
C HIS A 79 -23.46 -2.54 -1.09
N LEU A 80 -22.88 -1.43 -0.61
CA LEU A 80 -23.64 -0.40 0.13
C LEU A 80 -24.63 0.34 -0.77
N VAL A 81 -24.27 0.59 -2.04
CA VAL A 81 -25.18 1.15 -3.04
C VAL A 81 -26.33 0.19 -3.33
N ALA A 82 -26.04 -1.10 -3.55
CA ALA A 82 -27.06 -2.13 -3.78
C ALA A 82 -28.03 -2.27 -2.60
N LYS A 83 -27.55 -2.03 -1.36
CA LYS A 83 -28.38 -2.00 -0.15
C LYS A 83 -29.11 -0.68 0.10
N GLY A 84 -28.97 0.31 -0.78
CA GLY A 84 -29.55 1.64 -0.62
C GLY A 84 -28.96 2.46 0.54
N LYS A 85 -27.81 2.03 1.09
CA LYS A 85 -27.10 2.75 2.17
C LYS A 85 -26.25 3.90 1.63
N LEU A 86 -25.83 3.81 0.36
CA LEU A 86 -25.18 4.88 -0.38
C LEU A 86 -26.02 5.20 -1.62
N LYS A 87 -26.09 6.48 -1.98
CA LYS A 87 -26.80 6.92 -3.19
C LYS A 87 -26.05 6.55 -4.47
N ALA A 88 -24.72 6.61 -4.43
CA ALA A 88 -23.80 6.29 -5.52
C ALA A 88 -22.46 5.84 -4.95
N ASN A 89 -21.60 5.25 -5.79
CA ASN A 89 -20.24 4.89 -5.41
C ASN A 89 -19.41 6.19 -5.22
N PRO A 90 -18.81 6.44 -4.03
CA PRO A 90 -18.05 7.65 -3.76
C PRO A 90 -16.60 7.59 -4.26
N MET A 91 -16.16 6.50 -4.88
CA MET A 91 -14.81 6.44 -5.46
C MET A 91 -14.70 7.33 -6.70
N LYS A 92 -13.64 8.13 -6.75
CA LYS A 92 -13.25 8.99 -7.88
C LYS A 92 -12.51 8.21 -8.97
N GLY A 93 -12.03 7.02 -8.64
CA GLY A 93 -11.23 6.13 -9.50
C GLY A 93 -10.45 5.12 -8.65
N HIS A 94 -9.74 4.20 -9.29
CA HIS A 94 -8.84 3.28 -8.59
C HIS A 94 -7.51 3.91 -8.20
N VAL A 95 -6.87 3.30 -7.19
CA VAL A 95 -5.49 3.56 -6.78
C VAL A 95 -4.71 2.26 -6.84
N ALA A 96 -3.49 2.32 -7.34
CA ALA A 96 -2.54 1.23 -7.33
C ALA A 96 -1.20 1.71 -6.82
N ALA A 97 -0.37 0.78 -6.35
CA ALA A 97 0.97 1.06 -5.92
C ALA A 97 1.93 -0.04 -6.37
N VAL A 98 3.19 0.33 -6.59
CA VAL A 98 4.27 -0.57 -6.99
C VAL A 98 5.59 -0.13 -6.36
N SER A 99 6.46 -1.09 -6.06
CA SER A 99 7.84 -0.82 -5.64
C SER A 99 8.73 -0.74 -6.88
N VAL A 100 9.74 0.10 -6.83
CA VAL A 100 10.80 0.18 -7.84
C VAL A 100 12.13 0.31 -7.11
N GLY A 101 13.22 -0.13 -7.73
CA GLY A 101 14.54 -0.03 -7.12
C GLY A 101 15.65 -0.08 -8.14
N ILE A 102 16.85 0.22 -7.67
CA ILE A 102 18.09 0.11 -8.45
C ILE A 102 18.92 -1.01 -7.85
N LEU A 103 19.26 -2.01 -8.66
CA LEU A 103 20.12 -3.13 -8.29
C LEU A 103 21.33 -3.15 -9.23
N GLY A 104 22.46 -2.61 -8.76
CA GLY A 104 23.61 -2.38 -9.64
C GLY A 104 23.28 -1.34 -10.73
N GLU A 105 23.31 -1.76 -11.99
CA GLU A 105 22.98 -0.89 -13.14
C GLU A 105 21.52 -1.03 -13.59
N ASP A 106 20.77 -1.99 -13.04
CA ASP A 106 19.41 -2.31 -13.47
C ASP A 106 18.35 -1.56 -12.66
N ILE A 107 17.36 -1.00 -13.36
CA ILE A 107 16.16 -0.42 -12.75
C ILE A 107 15.07 -1.50 -12.78
N LEU A 108 14.63 -1.91 -11.60
CA LEU A 108 13.66 -2.98 -11.40
C LEU A 108 12.31 -2.43 -10.92
N CYS A 109 11.25 -3.15 -11.27
CA CYS A 109 9.87 -2.86 -10.89
C CYS A 109 9.26 -4.10 -10.25
N ASP A 110 8.49 -3.91 -9.18
CA ASP A 110 7.87 -4.94 -8.35
C ASP A 110 8.89 -5.86 -7.66
N LEU A 111 9.76 -5.26 -6.84
CA LEU A 111 10.85 -5.95 -6.16
C LEU A 111 10.37 -7.11 -5.28
N GLU A 112 10.92 -8.31 -5.50
CA GLU A 112 10.82 -9.43 -4.56
C GLU A 112 11.73 -9.21 -3.33
N TYR A 113 11.61 -10.06 -2.29
CA TYR A 113 12.36 -9.85 -1.03
C TYR A 113 13.88 -9.83 -1.22
N THR A 114 14.40 -10.69 -2.09
CA THR A 114 15.83 -10.78 -2.42
C THR A 114 16.34 -9.55 -3.15
N GLU A 115 15.54 -8.98 -4.04
CA GLU A 115 15.85 -7.76 -4.76
C GLU A 115 15.78 -6.53 -3.83
N ASP A 116 14.70 -6.41 -3.06
CA ASP A 116 14.48 -5.34 -2.06
C ASP A 116 15.60 -5.30 -1.02
N SER A 117 16.05 -6.46 -0.55
CA SER A 117 17.15 -6.55 0.42
C SER A 117 18.54 -6.26 -0.16
N ALA A 118 18.69 -6.29 -1.49
CA ALA A 118 19.97 -6.09 -2.17
C ALA A 118 20.04 -4.75 -2.92
N ALA A 119 18.91 -4.06 -3.09
CA ALA A 119 18.83 -2.79 -3.80
C ALA A 119 19.60 -1.71 -3.04
N ASP A 120 20.41 -0.93 -3.77
CA ASP A 120 21.12 0.22 -3.21
C ASP A 120 20.15 1.36 -2.85
N THR A 121 19.00 1.36 -3.53
CA THR A 121 18.00 2.40 -3.47
C THR A 121 16.65 1.83 -3.87
N ASP A 122 15.62 2.08 -3.06
CA ASP A 122 14.26 1.61 -3.26
C ASP A 122 13.24 2.76 -3.19
N MET A 123 12.10 2.56 -3.84
CA MET A 123 11.00 3.51 -3.82
C MET A 123 9.65 2.81 -3.93
N ASN A 124 8.68 3.31 -3.18
CA ASN A 124 7.29 2.93 -3.33
C ASN A 124 6.52 4.08 -3.98
N VAL A 125 5.82 3.80 -5.08
CA VAL A 125 5.04 4.77 -5.84
C VAL A 125 3.56 4.42 -5.77
N VAL A 126 2.73 5.40 -5.43
CA VAL A 126 1.26 5.26 -5.37
C VAL A 126 0.62 6.22 -6.36
N MET A 127 -0.20 5.69 -7.26
CA MET A 127 -0.82 6.46 -8.34
C MET A 127 -2.31 6.17 -8.50
N THR A 128 -3.04 7.19 -8.96
CA THR A 128 -4.43 7.05 -9.41
C THR A 128 -4.48 6.45 -10.82
N GLU A 129 -5.63 5.87 -11.18
CA GLU A 129 -5.86 5.34 -12.53
C GLU A 129 -5.71 6.37 -13.66
N ASP A 130 -5.89 7.66 -13.36
CA ASP A 130 -5.69 8.76 -14.30
C ASP A 130 -4.25 9.31 -14.32
N GLY A 131 -3.29 8.57 -13.74
CA GLY A 131 -1.85 8.83 -13.86
C GLY A 131 -1.30 9.90 -12.91
N ARG A 132 -2.08 10.36 -11.92
CA ARG A 132 -1.59 11.32 -10.92
C ARG A 132 -0.95 10.58 -9.74
N MET A 133 0.09 11.17 -9.19
CA MET A 133 0.81 10.62 -8.04
C MET A 133 0.13 11.06 -6.73
N ILE A 134 -0.12 10.09 -5.84
CA ILE A 134 -0.61 10.35 -4.49
C ILE A 134 0.55 10.43 -3.51
N GLU A 135 1.50 9.50 -3.62
CA GLU A 135 2.62 9.41 -2.69
C GLU A 135 3.83 8.75 -3.36
N ILE A 136 5.02 9.26 -3.03
CA ILE A 136 6.31 8.71 -3.43
C ILE A 136 7.16 8.63 -2.16
N GLN A 137 7.61 7.44 -1.81
CA GLN A 137 8.53 7.22 -0.69
C GLN A 137 9.77 6.53 -1.23
N GLY A 138 10.86 7.28 -1.40
CA GLY A 138 12.15 6.76 -1.82
C GLY A 138 13.18 6.84 -0.71
N THR A 139 14.01 5.80 -0.60
CA THR A 139 15.15 5.73 0.32
C THR A 139 16.36 5.27 -0.46
N ALA A 140 17.49 5.95 -0.26
CA ALA A 140 18.78 5.50 -0.76
C ALA A 140 19.65 5.15 0.45
N GLU A 141 20.01 3.87 0.60
CA GLU A 141 20.94 3.42 1.63
C GLU A 141 22.39 3.43 1.11
N GLY A 142 22.58 3.26 -0.20
CA GLY A 142 23.84 3.38 -0.90
C GLY A 142 24.02 4.73 -1.61
N GLU A 143 24.28 4.70 -2.91
CA GLU A 143 24.41 5.90 -3.73
C GLU A 143 23.09 6.68 -3.79
N PRO A 144 23.07 7.99 -3.47
CA PRO A 144 21.85 8.79 -3.56
C PRO A 144 21.26 8.82 -4.97
N PHE A 145 19.93 8.94 -5.07
CA PHE A 145 19.26 9.17 -6.34
C PHE A 145 19.89 10.37 -7.09
N SER A 146 20.26 10.17 -8.35
CA SER A 146 20.65 11.27 -9.22
C SER A 146 19.40 11.99 -9.76
N THR A 147 19.44 13.31 -9.83
CA THR A 147 18.51 14.05 -10.68
C THR A 147 18.92 13.79 -12.12
N MET A 148 17.98 13.39 -12.98
CA MET A 148 18.25 13.02 -14.38
C MET A 148 19.26 13.95 -15.06
N SER A 149 20.21 13.35 -15.79
CA SER A 149 21.05 13.98 -16.80
C SER A 149 20.38 13.95 -18.16
#